data_AF-A0A101CHI9-F1
#
_entry.id   AF-A0A101CHI9-F1
#
_cell.length_a   1.000
_cell.length_b   1.000
_cell.length_c   1.000
_cell.angle_alpha   90.00
_cell.angle_beta   90.00
_cell.angle_gamma   90.00
#
_symmetry.space_group_name_H-M   'P 1'
#
loop_
_entity.id
_entity.type
_entity.pdbx_description
1 polymer ?
#
loop_
_entity_poly.entity_id
_entity_poly.type
_entity_poly.pdbx_seq_one_letter_code
_entity_poly.pdbx_strand_id
1 'polypeptide(L)'
;MDERIEKLISKNDSKLYEWTEIINSFPGVNSSENSEEESVDGIYKLVNIFSEIIELVLSFGRFKDEFEYDKFYANYYGPELIINSTKTKSTFYLGIDETGIYLRSHLRNNYNIRNMEDKFWLDLLSLYNYGSFQMEESEGFSKKNRTEFPEIFNVKKSIIFNIFRKFFVDVILEKDNYHKYDIVGDFGDLKISWNENFGLDKIIEELCYVFKILYSLNYKLWKIEDLKKQ
;
A
#
# COMPACT_ATOMS: atom_id res chain seq x y z
N MET A 1 -17.91 -2.68 15.83
CA MET A 1 -17.45 -1.66 14.87
C MET A 1 -17.19 -0.38 15.67
N ASP A 2 -16.15 0.40 15.34
CA ASP A 2 -15.82 1.64 16.08
C ASP A 2 -16.90 2.69 15.79
N GLU A 3 -17.58 3.23 16.81
CA GLU A 3 -18.67 4.21 16.65
C GLU A 3 -18.28 5.43 15.79
N ARG A 4 -16.99 5.74 15.68
CA ARG A 4 -16.48 6.83 14.84
C ARG A 4 -16.56 6.47 13.36
N ILE A 5 -16.30 5.22 13.01
CA ILE A 5 -16.42 4.72 11.64
C ILE A 5 -17.89 4.64 11.25
N GLU A 6 -18.76 4.14 12.12
CA GLU A 6 -20.21 4.10 11.87
C GLU A 6 -20.74 5.51 11.57
N LYS A 7 -20.40 6.50 12.39
CA LYS A 7 -20.78 7.91 12.14
C LYS A 7 -20.20 8.46 10.84
N LEU A 8 -18.99 8.06 10.47
CA LEU A 8 -18.35 8.48 9.24
C LEU A 8 -19.06 7.88 8.02
N ILE A 9 -19.41 6.59 8.06
CA ILE A 9 -20.14 5.90 7.00
C ILE A 9 -21.54 6.51 6.87
N SER A 10 -22.32 6.57 7.95
CA SER A 10 -23.69 7.10 7.94
C SER A 10 -23.80 8.53 7.45
N LYS A 11 -22.78 9.36 7.68
CA LYS A 11 -22.75 10.75 7.18
C LYS A 11 -22.61 10.82 5.65
N ASN A 12 -22.08 9.77 5.03
CA ASN A 12 -21.77 9.71 3.60
C ASN A 12 -22.62 8.68 2.83
N ASP A 13 -23.65 8.08 3.44
CA ASP A 13 -24.45 6.99 2.83
C ASP A 13 -24.91 7.28 1.39
N SER A 14 -25.40 8.50 1.11
CA SER A 14 -25.85 8.86 -0.24
C SER A 14 -24.70 8.88 -1.26
N LYS A 15 -23.52 9.34 -0.84
CA LYS A 15 -22.31 9.34 -1.67
C LYS A 15 -21.80 7.91 -1.90
N LEU A 16 -21.87 7.06 -0.88
CA LEU A 16 -21.41 5.67 -0.98
C LEU A 16 -22.18 4.91 -2.06
N TYR A 17 -23.48 5.15 -2.19
CA TYR A 17 -24.29 4.56 -3.26
C TYR A 17 -23.79 5.00 -4.64
N GLU A 18 -23.65 6.30 -4.87
CA GLU A 18 -23.16 6.88 -6.13
C GLU A 18 -21.75 6.39 -6.48
N TRP A 19 -20.84 6.38 -5.49
CA TRP A 19 -19.48 5.89 -5.67
C TRP A 19 -19.45 4.41 -6.04
N THR A 20 -20.30 3.60 -5.40
CA THR A 20 -20.40 2.16 -5.69
C THR A 20 -20.84 1.94 -7.14
N GLU A 21 -21.83 2.68 -7.64
CA GLU A 21 -22.25 2.60 -9.04
C GLU A 21 -21.10 2.97 -9.99
N ILE A 22 -20.40 4.07 -9.73
CA ILE A 22 -19.27 4.52 -10.58
C ILE A 22 -18.14 3.49 -10.57
N ILE A 23 -17.72 3.01 -9.40
CA ILE A 23 -16.65 2.01 -9.26
C ILE A 23 -17.01 0.72 -10.00
N ASN A 24 -18.21 0.20 -9.80
CA ASN A 24 -18.66 -1.04 -10.45
C ASN A 24 -18.89 -0.87 -11.95
N SER A 25 -19.21 0.34 -12.39
CA SER A 25 -19.38 0.65 -13.81
C SER A 25 -18.06 0.86 -14.53
N PHE A 26 -16.94 1.03 -13.81
CA PHE A 26 -15.64 1.27 -14.42
C PHE A 26 -15.22 0.01 -15.19
N PRO A 27 -15.32 0.01 -16.53
CA PRO A 27 -14.72 -1.06 -17.28
C PRO A 27 -13.21 -0.83 -17.14
N GLY A 28 -12.44 -1.84 -16.76
CA GLY A 28 -10.98 -1.73 -16.88
C GLY A 28 -10.60 -1.20 -18.26
N VAL A 29 -9.37 -0.70 -18.44
CA VAL A 29 -8.90 0.06 -19.64
C VAL A 29 -9.01 -0.71 -20.99
N ASN A 30 -9.62 -1.90 -21.00
CA ASN A 30 -9.82 -2.82 -22.12
C ASN A 30 -11.25 -2.98 -22.62
N SER A 31 -12.24 -2.21 -22.17
CA SER A 31 -13.50 -2.18 -22.92
C SER A 31 -13.22 -1.53 -24.27
N SER A 32 -13.02 -2.34 -25.31
CA SER A 32 -12.90 -1.93 -26.72
C SER A 32 -14.14 -1.21 -27.26
N GLU A 33 -15.11 -0.92 -26.40
CA GLU A 33 -16.40 -0.32 -26.69
C GLU A 33 -16.47 1.16 -26.32
N ASN A 34 -15.52 1.69 -25.53
CA ASN A 34 -15.55 3.09 -25.08
C ASN A 34 -14.68 3.98 -25.97
N SER A 35 -15.13 5.22 -26.17
CA SER A 35 -14.28 6.25 -26.76
C SER A 35 -13.12 6.64 -25.83
N GLU A 36 -12.04 7.20 -26.41
CA GLU A 36 -10.90 7.69 -25.61
C GLU A 36 -11.33 8.77 -24.60
N GLU A 37 -12.28 9.64 -24.97
CA GLU A 37 -12.80 10.70 -24.08
C GLU A 37 -13.61 10.13 -22.90
N GLU A 38 -14.48 9.14 -23.13
CA GLU A 38 -15.24 8.47 -22.06
C GLU A 38 -14.31 7.71 -21.11
N SER A 39 -13.23 7.13 -21.63
CA SER A 39 -12.23 6.43 -20.83
C SER A 39 -11.47 7.39 -19.90
N VAL A 40 -11.12 8.58 -20.41
CA VAL A 40 -10.43 9.61 -19.61
C VAL A 40 -11.36 10.20 -18.54
N ASP A 41 -12.61 10.50 -18.86
CA ASP A 41 -13.60 11.00 -17.87
C ASP A 41 -13.85 9.99 -16.75
N GLY A 42 -13.98 8.70 -17.09
CA GLY A 42 -14.11 7.62 -16.12
C GLY A 42 -12.94 7.55 -15.15
N ILE A 43 -11.70 7.70 -15.65
CA ILE A 43 -10.48 7.74 -14.82
C ILE A 43 -10.54 8.92 -13.83
N TYR A 44 -10.85 10.13 -14.29
CA TYR A 44 -10.91 11.29 -13.40
C TYR A 44 -12.00 11.16 -12.34
N LYS A 45 -13.19 10.65 -12.69
CA LYS A 45 -14.26 10.36 -11.73
C LYS A 45 -13.79 9.39 -10.64
N LEU A 46 -13.13 8.30 -11.04
CA LEU A 46 -12.67 7.29 -10.11
C LEU A 46 -11.57 7.82 -9.17
N VAL A 47 -10.62 8.60 -9.69
CA VAL A 47 -9.57 9.24 -8.88
C VAL A 47 -10.14 10.28 -7.91
N ASN A 48 -11.17 11.02 -8.31
CA ASN A 48 -11.87 11.94 -7.42
C ASN A 48 -12.55 11.19 -6.27
N ILE A 49 -13.20 10.05 -6.56
CA ILE A 49 -13.77 9.16 -5.53
C ILE A 49 -12.67 8.68 -4.58
N PHE A 50 -11.52 8.23 -5.09
CA PHE A 50 -10.40 7.82 -4.25
C PHE A 50 -9.89 8.97 -3.37
N SER A 51 -9.85 10.19 -3.90
CA SER A 51 -9.43 11.37 -3.13
C SER A 51 -10.40 11.64 -1.97
N GLU A 52 -11.71 11.58 -2.22
CA GLU A 52 -12.73 11.74 -1.18
C GLU A 52 -12.69 10.60 -0.14
N ILE A 53 -12.45 9.35 -0.57
CA ILE A 53 -12.25 8.22 0.35
C ILE A 53 -11.02 8.46 1.23
N ILE A 54 -9.92 8.96 0.68
CA ILE A 54 -8.71 9.27 1.46
C ILE A 54 -8.96 10.39 2.46
N GLU A 55 -9.75 11.40 2.15
CA GLU A 55 -10.14 12.42 3.13
C GLU A 55 -10.85 11.82 4.34
N LEU A 56 -11.76 10.86 4.09
CA LEU A 56 -12.43 10.11 5.16
C LEU A 56 -11.41 9.34 6.02
N VAL A 57 -10.51 8.59 5.39
CA VAL A 57 -9.46 7.80 6.07
C VAL A 57 -8.54 8.69 6.91
N LEU A 58 -8.08 9.82 6.36
CA LEU A 58 -7.20 10.76 7.07
C LEU A 58 -7.90 11.42 8.26
N SER A 59 -9.18 11.78 8.10
CA SER A 59 -10.00 12.35 9.18
C SER A 59 -10.18 11.38 10.35
N PHE A 60 -10.36 10.09 10.06
CA PHE A 60 -10.48 9.03 11.06
C PHE A 60 -9.16 8.82 11.83
N GLY A 61 -8.04 8.78 11.11
CA GLY A 61 -6.73 8.46 11.66
C GLY A 61 -6.13 9.52 12.57
N ARG A 62 -6.56 10.79 12.45
CA ARG A 62 -6.07 11.94 13.24
C ARG A 62 -4.54 12.04 13.26
N PHE A 63 -3.94 11.86 12.09
CA PHE A 63 -2.50 11.91 11.93
C PHE A 63 -1.97 13.31 12.26
N LYS A 64 -0.82 13.40 12.95
CA LYS A 64 -0.08 14.66 13.16
C LYS A 64 0.87 14.93 11.99
N ASP A 65 0.39 14.63 10.80
CA ASP A 65 1.13 14.62 9.55
C ASP A 65 0.24 15.23 8.47
N GLU A 66 0.87 15.78 7.45
CA GLU A 66 0.20 16.31 6.28
C GLU A 66 0.38 15.33 5.13
N PHE A 67 -0.61 15.27 4.25
CA PHE A 67 -0.61 14.36 3.12
C PHE A 67 -0.90 15.10 1.82
N GLU A 68 -0.09 14.83 0.81
CA GLU A 68 -0.29 15.30 -0.56
C GLU A 68 -0.92 14.16 -1.37
N TYR A 69 -2.10 14.39 -1.97
CA TYR A 69 -2.84 13.39 -2.75
C TYR A 69 -3.49 13.99 -4.01
N ASP A 70 -2.83 14.98 -4.61
CA ASP A 70 -3.27 15.70 -5.82
C ASP A 70 -2.80 15.03 -7.13
N LYS A 71 -2.09 13.89 -7.02
CA LYS A 71 -1.48 13.20 -8.16
C LYS A 71 -2.01 11.78 -8.26
N PHE A 72 -2.13 11.33 -9.49
CA PHE A 72 -2.42 9.94 -9.81
C PHE A 72 -1.63 9.52 -11.04
N TYR A 73 -1.58 8.22 -11.29
CA TYR A 73 -1.18 7.67 -12.59
C TYR A 73 -2.22 6.66 -13.05
N ALA A 74 -2.32 6.42 -14.35
CA ALA A 74 -3.20 5.39 -14.88
C ALA A 74 -2.36 4.35 -15.62
N ASN A 75 -2.63 3.08 -15.37
CA ASN A 75 -2.04 1.96 -16.11
C ASN A 75 -3.15 1.12 -16.76
N TYR A 76 -2.77 0.02 -17.41
CA TYR A 76 -3.68 -0.89 -18.10
C TYR A 76 -4.77 -1.50 -17.20
N TYR A 77 -4.51 -1.63 -15.90
CA TYR A 77 -5.39 -2.26 -14.94
C TYR A 77 -6.34 -1.25 -14.27
N GLY A 78 -5.93 0.01 -14.17
CA GLY A 78 -6.76 1.09 -13.64
C GLY A 78 -5.94 2.29 -13.14
N PRO A 79 -6.63 3.31 -12.58
CA PRO A 79 -5.98 4.45 -11.97
C PRO A 79 -5.50 4.21 -10.53
N GLU A 80 -4.32 4.76 -10.31
CA GLU A 80 -3.46 4.92 -9.13
C GLU A 80 -3.53 6.24 -8.37
N LEU A 81 -4.33 6.45 -7.31
CA LEU A 81 -4.17 7.68 -6.50
C LEU A 81 -2.87 7.59 -5.68
N ILE A 82 -2.01 8.60 -5.79
CA ILE A 82 -0.72 8.68 -5.08
C ILE A 82 -0.88 9.55 -3.83
N ILE A 83 -0.62 8.98 -2.66
CA ILE A 83 -0.77 9.65 -1.36
C ILE A 83 0.60 9.71 -0.68
N ASN A 84 1.16 10.90 -0.51
CA ASN A 84 2.49 11.11 0.07
C ASN A 84 2.41 11.72 1.47
N SER A 85 3.02 11.07 2.46
CA SER A 85 3.24 11.67 3.78
C SER A 85 4.36 12.71 3.71
N THR A 86 4.08 13.94 4.13
CA THR A 86 5.10 15.01 4.12
C THR A 86 6.17 14.78 5.17
N LYS A 87 5.83 14.16 6.31
CA LYS A 87 6.76 13.87 7.41
C LYS A 87 7.64 12.65 7.17
N THR A 88 7.03 11.49 6.91
CA THR A 88 7.77 10.23 6.76
C THR A 88 8.38 10.07 5.37
N LYS A 89 7.89 10.86 4.41
CA LYS A 89 8.15 10.72 2.97
C LYS A 89 7.70 9.36 2.41
N SER A 90 6.91 8.59 3.14
CA SER A 90 6.33 7.34 2.62
C SER A 90 5.20 7.63 1.64
N THR A 91 5.06 6.76 0.66
CA THR A 91 4.01 6.83 -0.37
C THR A 91 3.06 5.65 -0.21
N PHE A 92 1.78 5.93 -0.36
CA PHE A 92 0.68 4.97 -0.38
C PHE A 92 -0.05 5.13 -1.71
N TYR A 93 -0.58 4.04 -2.23
CA TYR A 93 -1.31 4.01 -3.49
C TYR A 93 -2.68 3.37 -3.26
N LEU A 94 -3.74 4.12 -3.52
CA LEU A 94 -5.11 3.62 -3.54
C LEU A 94 -5.54 3.48 -4.99
N GLY A 95 -5.87 2.27 -5.41
CA GLY A 95 -6.18 1.97 -6.80
C GLY A 95 -7.27 0.94 -6.97
N ILE A 96 -7.56 0.63 -8.22
CA ILE A 96 -8.38 -0.51 -8.64
C ILE A 96 -7.62 -1.32 -9.69
N ASP A 97 -7.77 -2.63 -9.66
CA ASP A 97 -7.30 -3.56 -10.68
C ASP A 97 -8.30 -4.72 -10.84
N GLU A 98 -7.92 -5.77 -11.58
CA GLU A 98 -8.76 -6.96 -11.80
C GLU A 98 -9.14 -7.71 -10.51
N THR A 99 -8.47 -7.44 -9.40
CA THR A 99 -8.76 -8.03 -8.08
C THR A 99 -9.68 -7.16 -7.23
N GLY A 100 -10.01 -5.95 -7.69
CA GLY A 100 -10.84 -4.97 -7.01
C GLY A 100 -10.03 -3.77 -6.49
N ILE A 101 -10.58 -3.06 -5.51
CA ILE A 101 -9.93 -1.90 -4.88
C ILE A 101 -8.74 -2.41 -4.06
N TYR A 102 -7.62 -1.71 -4.07
CA TYR A 102 -6.49 -2.05 -3.20
C TYR A 102 -5.81 -0.82 -2.62
N LEU A 103 -5.14 -1.04 -1.49
CA LEU A 103 -4.19 -0.12 -0.90
C LEU A 103 -2.83 -0.79 -0.87
N ARG A 104 -1.81 -0.13 -1.44
CA ARG A 104 -0.42 -0.60 -1.34
C ARG A 104 0.55 0.47 -0.86
N SER A 105 1.63 0.02 -0.23
CA SER A 105 2.75 0.88 0.20
C SER A 105 4.00 0.04 0.40
N HIS A 106 5.17 0.65 0.21
CA HIS A 106 6.45 0.03 0.55
C HIS A 106 6.91 0.44 1.95
N LEU A 107 7.76 -0.38 2.57
CA LEU A 107 8.42 -0.05 3.82
C LEU A 107 9.64 0.85 3.57
N ARG A 108 9.50 2.15 3.84
CA ARG A 108 10.61 3.11 3.69
C ARG A 108 11.62 3.00 4.84
N ASN A 109 12.88 3.35 4.59
CA ASN A 109 13.99 3.23 5.55
C ASN A 109 14.18 1.79 6.07
N ASN A 110 14.03 0.84 5.15
CA ASN A 110 13.92 -0.58 5.43
C ASN A 110 15.15 -1.20 6.14
N TYR A 111 16.34 -0.63 6.02
CA TYR A 111 17.52 -1.05 6.80
C TYR A 111 17.33 -0.90 8.31
N ASN A 112 16.38 -0.07 8.76
CA ASN A 112 16.02 0.08 10.17
C ASN A 112 15.16 -1.08 10.69
N ILE A 113 14.74 -2.02 9.84
CA ILE A 113 13.92 -3.17 10.22
C ILE A 113 14.55 -4.02 11.33
N ARG A 114 15.90 -4.11 11.35
CA ARG A 114 16.67 -4.82 12.39
C ARG A 114 16.53 -4.23 13.79
N ASN A 115 16.02 -3.01 13.90
CA ASN A 115 15.83 -2.30 15.16
C ASN A 115 14.37 -2.35 15.63
N MET A 116 13.48 -3.06 14.92
CA MET A 116 12.07 -3.13 15.25
C MET A 116 11.79 -4.18 16.33
N GLU A 117 10.99 -3.79 17.32
CA GLU A 117 10.47 -4.66 18.38
C GLU A 117 9.34 -5.59 17.90
N ASP A 118 9.02 -6.64 18.67
CA ASP A 118 7.95 -7.61 18.38
C ASP A 118 6.62 -6.95 18.03
N LYS A 119 6.28 -5.82 18.66
CA LYS A 119 5.06 -5.08 18.36
C LYS A 119 4.99 -4.61 16.90
N PHE A 120 6.10 -4.22 16.29
CA PHE A 120 6.11 -3.88 14.86
C PHE A 120 5.69 -5.07 14.00
N TRP A 121 6.20 -6.26 14.32
CA TRP A 121 5.91 -7.48 13.59
C TRP A 121 4.47 -7.94 13.81
N LEU A 122 3.94 -7.78 15.02
CA LEU A 122 2.52 -8.01 15.32
C LEU A 122 1.62 -7.06 14.54
N ASP A 123 1.96 -5.78 14.46
CA ASP A 123 1.22 -4.79 13.66
C ASP A 123 1.26 -5.17 12.17
N LEU A 124 2.41 -5.59 11.63
CA LEU A 124 2.53 -6.08 10.25
C LEU A 124 1.66 -7.31 10.00
N LEU A 125 1.72 -8.32 10.88
CA LEU A 125 0.92 -9.54 10.75
C LEU A 125 -0.58 -9.27 10.93
N SER A 126 -0.96 -8.22 11.64
CA SER A 126 -2.37 -7.84 11.80
C SER A 126 -3.04 -7.45 10.47
N LEU A 127 -2.25 -7.13 9.43
CA LEU A 127 -2.75 -6.88 8.08
C LEU A 127 -3.47 -8.09 7.47
N TYR A 128 -3.15 -9.32 7.90
CA TYR A 128 -3.88 -10.54 7.48
C TYR A 128 -5.34 -10.60 7.92
N ASN A 129 -5.76 -9.71 8.84
CA ASN A 129 -7.15 -9.66 9.30
C ASN A 129 -8.06 -8.82 8.38
N TYR A 130 -7.51 -8.22 7.33
CA TYR A 130 -8.20 -7.34 6.37
C TYR A 130 -7.98 -7.86 4.96
N GLY A 131 -8.94 -7.64 4.07
CA GLY A 131 -8.86 -7.93 2.63
C GLY A 131 -8.06 -9.20 2.26
N SER A 132 -7.44 -9.16 1.09
CA SER A 132 -6.43 -10.12 0.66
C SER A 132 -5.06 -9.46 0.77
N PHE A 133 -4.36 -9.72 1.87
CA PHE A 133 -3.03 -9.18 2.13
C PHE A 133 -1.93 -10.02 1.45
N GLN A 134 -1.06 -9.35 0.70
CA GLN A 134 0.13 -9.93 0.09
C GLN A 134 1.32 -8.97 0.10
N MET A 135 2.50 -9.54 -0.10
CA MET A 135 3.74 -8.81 -0.33
C MET A 135 4.19 -9.07 -1.76
N GLU A 136 4.26 -8.02 -2.57
CA GLU A 136 4.69 -8.08 -3.96
C GLU A 136 6.17 -7.70 -4.03
N GLU A 137 7.04 -8.68 -4.27
CA GLU A 137 8.48 -8.43 -4.40
C GLU A 137 8.77 -7.63 -5.67
N SER A 138 9.15 -6.36 -5.51
CA SER A 138 9.42 -5.41 -6.62
C SER A 138 10.71 -5.71 -7.36
N GLU A 139 11.68 -6.37 -6.71
CA GLU A 139 12.96 -6.74 -7.32
C GLU A 139 13.20 -8.24 -7.25
N GLY A 140 13.48 -8.83 -8.41
CA GLY A 140 13.85 -10.23 -8.53
C GLY A 140 15.29 -10.47 -8.08
N PHE A 141 15.49 -11.38 -7.12
CA PHE A 141 16.82 -11.87 -6.77
C PHE A 141 17.55 -12.45 -7.98
N SER A 142 18.84 -12.12 -8.13
CA SER A 142 19.69 -12.59 -9.22
C SER A 142 19.69 -14.12 -9.32
N LYS A 143 19.86 -14.64 -10.54
CA LYS A 143 19.98 -16.10 -10.77
C LYS A 143 21.12 -16.71 -9.93
N LYS A 144 22.21 -15.96 -9.72
CA LYS A 144 23.33 -16.35 -8.87
C LYS A 144 22.86 -16.59 -7.44
N ASN A 145 22.20 -15.61 -6.82
CA ASN A 145 21.71 -15.72 -5.45
C ASN A 145 20.76 -16.92 -5.29
N ARG A 146 19.84 -17.11 -6.26
CA ARG A 146 18.90 -18.25 -6.25
C ARG A 146 19.57 -19.61 -6.38
N THR A 147 20.70 -19.68 -7.10
CA THR A 147 21.47 -20.92 -7.29
C THR A 147 22.38 -21.20 -6.10
N GLU A 148 22.93 -20.16 -5.48
CA GLU A 148 23.86 -20.25 -4.36
C GLU A 148 23.16 -20.57 -3.03
N PHE A 149 21.92 -20.09 -2.84
CA PHE A 149 21.15 -20.31 -1.61
C PHE A 149 19.72 -20.82 -1.87
N PRO A 150 19.53 -21.94 -2.61
CA PRO A 150 18.20 -22.39 -3.03
C PRO A 150 17.23 -22.61 -1.86
N GLU A 151 17.71 -22.96 -0.68
CA GLU A 151 16.91 -23.24 0.53
C GLU A 151 16.11 -22.03 0.99
N ILE A 152 16.66 -20.82 0.87
CA ILE A 152 15.96 -19.59 1.28
C ILE A 152 15.04 -19.06 0.18
N PHE A 153 15.20 -19.47 -1.08
CA PHE A 153 14.35 -19.02 -2.19
C PHE A 153 13.14 -19.93 -2.47
N ASN A 154 13.13 -21.15 -1.93
CA ASN A 154 12.05 -22.11 -2.11
C ASN A 154 10.83 -21.85 -1.21
N VAL A 155 10.95 -20.97 -0.19
CA VAL A 155 9.88 -20.67 0.77
C VAL A 155 9.36 -19.25 0.53
N LYS A 156 8.07 -19.12 0.18
CA LYS A 156 7.42 -17.82 -0.06
C LYS A 156 6.25 -17.47 0.86
N LYS A 157 5.91 -18.36 1.81
CA LYS A 157 4.66 -18.24 2.58
C LYS A 157 4.71 -17.22 3.73
N SER A 158 5.88 -16.99 4.33
CA SER A 158 6.01 -16.11 5.50
C SER A 158 6.50 -14.73 5.07
N ILE A 159 5.69 -13.70 5.31
CA ILE A 159 6.04 -12.32 4.99
C ILE A 159 7.27 -11.84 5.77
N ILE A 160 7.35 -12.19 7.05
CA ILE A 160 8.50 -11.85 7.91
C ILE A 160 9.77 -12.50 7.34
N PHE A 161 9.68 -13.77 6.94
CA PHE A 161 10.80 -14.45 6.31
C PHE A 161 11.21 -13.76 5.00
N ASN A 162 10.26 -13.36 4.15
CA ASN A 162 10.56 -12.67 2.89
C ASN A 162 11.28 -11.34 3.14
N ILE A 163 10.83 -10.55 4.13
CA ILE A 163 11.48 -9.31 4.56
C ILE A 163 12.91 -9.57 5.03
N PHE A 164 13.12 -10.52 5.94
CA PHE A 164 14.46 -10.81 6.46
C PHE A 164 15.37 -11.42 5.39
N ARG A 165 14.85 -12.29 4.54
CA ARG A 165 15.57 -12.86 3.40
C ARG A 165 16.11 -11.75 2.51
N LYS A 166 15.26 -10.79 2.15
CA LYS A 166 15.71 -9.64 1.36
C LYS A 166 16.73 -8.80 2.11
N PHE A 167 16.44 -8.43 3.36
CA PHE A 167 17.38 -7.69 4.20
C PHE A 167 18.76 -8.36 4.27
N PHE A 168 18.83 -9.68 4.47
CA PHE A 168 20.10 -10.40 4.55
C PHE A 168 20.81 -10.47 3.20
N VAL A 169 20.09 -10.73 2.10
CA VAL A 169 20.70 -10.69 0.76
C VAL A 169 21.32 -9.32 0.49
N ASP A 170 20.56 -8.25 0.71
CA ASP A 170 21.00 -6.88 0.42
C ASP A 170 22.19 -6.47 1.32
N VAL A 171 22.18 -6.87 2.60
CA VAL A 171 23.24 -6.50 3.57
C VAL A 171 24.49 -7.39 3.46
N ILE A 172 24.34 -8.68 3.15
CA ILE A 172 25.42 -9.68 3.19
C ILE A 172 26.06 -9.84 1.81
N LEU A 173 25.28 -9.91 0.73
CA LEU A 173 25.77 -10.32 -0.59
C LEU A 173 26.17 -9.14 -1.48
N GLU A 174 25.58 -7.96 -1.28
CA GLU A 174 25.85 -6.79 -2.13
C GLU A 174 26.90 -5.83 -1.54
N LYS A 175 27.48 -6.17 -0.39
CA LYS A 175 28.63 -5.46 0.18
C LYS A 175 29.92 -5.60 -0.65
N ASP A 176 30.05 -6.68 -1.42
CA ASP A 176 31.29 -7.03 -2.12
C ASP A 176 31.35 -6.52 -3.57
N ASN A 177 30.23 -6.10 -4.16
CA ASN A 177 30.20 -5.55 -5.52
C ASN A 177 29.05 -4.54 -5.66
N TYR A 178 29.40 -3.29 -6.02
CA TYR A 178 28.52 -2.14 -6.31
C TYR A 178 28.11 -1.23 -5.14
N HIS A 179 27.84 0.02 -5.52
CA HIS A 179 28.00 1.26 -4.77
C HIS A 179 27.48 1.30 -3.33
N LYS A 180 28.38 1.74 -2.45
CA LYS A 180 28.24 1.99 -1.01
C LYS A 180 27.13 3.00 -0.60
N TYR A 181 26.28 3.45 -1.52
CA TYR A 181 25.32 4.53 -1.26
C TYR A 181 23.92 4.43 -1.89
N ASP A 182 23.61 3.46 -2.78
CA ASP A 182 22.29 3.45 -3.48
C ASP A 182 21.50 2.14 -3.42
N ILE A 183 22.00 1.11 -2.74
CA ILE A 183 21.27 -0.16 -2.54
C ILE A 183 20.39 -0.03 -1.29
N VAL A 184 19.36 0.83 -1.37
CA VAL A 184 18.22 0.75 -0.46
C VAL A 184 17.20 -0.14 -1.16
N GLY A 185 17.51 -1.44 -1.25
CA GLY A 185 16.72 -2.40 -2.01
C GLY A 185 15.29 -2.46 -1.48
N ASP A 186 14.31 -2.08 -2.27
CA ASP A 186 12.91 -2.05 -1.85
C ASP A 186 12.45 -3.45 -1.45
N PHE A 187 11.89 -3.62 -0.23
CA PHE A 187 11.39 -4.94 0.18
C PHE A 187 10.26 -5.45 -0.71
N GLY A 188 9.62 -4.56 -1.46
CA GLY A 188 8.41 -4.83 -2.19
C GLY A 188 7.23 -4.13 -1.54
N ASP A 189 6.11 -4.19 -2.24
CA ASP A 189 4.89 -3.54 -1.82
C ASP A 189 4.10 -4.44 -0.88
N LEU A 190 3.66 -3.87 0.23
CA LEU A 190 2.59 -4.42 1.06
C LEU A 190 1.28 -4.02 0.40
N LYS A 191 0.52 -4.99 -0.15
CA LYS A 191 -0.75 -4.75 -0.85
C LYS A 191 -1.89 -5.47 -0.15
N ILE A 192 -2.97 -4.74 0.09
CA ILE A 192 -4.25 -5.28 0.58
C ILE A 192 -5.29 -5.00 -0.51
N SER A 193 -5.90 -6.05 -1.05
CA SER A 193 -6.98 -5.93 -2.04
C SER A 193 -8.35 -6.34 -1.47
N TRP A 194 -9.40 -5.66 -1.90
CA TRP A 194 -10.80 -5.96 -1.60
C TRP A 194 -11.55 -6.20 -2.91
N ASN A 195 -12.06 -7.41 -3.07
CA ASN A 195 -12.81 -7.78 -4.27
C ASN A 195 -14.22 -7.18 -4.28
N GLU A 196 -14.88 -7.27 -5.42
CA GLU A 196 -16.23 -6.73 -5.68
C GLU A 196 -17.33 -7.25 -4.74
N ASN A 197 -17.09 -8.36 -4.02
CA ASN A 197 -18.04 -8.88 -3.04
C ASN A 197 -18.01 -8.10 -1.71
N PHE A 198 -17.06 -7.19 -1.53
CA PHE A 198 -17.03 -6.29 -0.37
C PHE A 198 -17.86 -5.05 -0.64
N GLY A 199 -18.80 -4.76 0.26
CA GLY A 199 -19.49 -3.47 0.26
C GLY A 199 -18.49 -2.32 0.45
N LEU A 200 -18.67 -1.23 -0.29
CA LEU A 200 -17.76 -0.07 -0.25
C LEU A 200 -17.65 0.52 1.18
N ASP A 201 -18.72 0.45 1.95
CA ASP A 201 -18.76 0.79 3.38
C ASP A 201 -17.73 0.00 4.18
N LYS A 202 -17.68 -1.32 3.99
CA LYS A 202 -16.71 -2.22 4.62
C LYS A 202 -15.30 -1.99 4.11
N ILE A 203 -15.12 -1.70 2.82
CA ILE A 203 -13.82 -1.36 2.25
C ILE A 203 -13.27 -0.09 2.92
N ILE A 204 -14.10 0.96 3.09
CA ILE A 204 -13.70 2.20 3.75
C ILE A 204 -13.37 1.97 5.23
N GLU A 205 -14.15 1.13 5.94
CA GLU A 205 -13.83 0.72 7.31
C GLU A 205 -12.44 0.06 7.38
N GLU A 206 -12.18 -0.96 6.57
CA GLU A 206 -10.91 -1.68 6.60
C GLU A 206 -9.74 -0.78 6.16
N LEU A 207 -9.94 0.06 5.14
CA LEU A 207 -8.98 1.08 4.69
C LEU A 207 -8.53 1.99 5.83
N CYS A 208 -9.47 2.46 6.67
CA CYS A 208 -9.17 3.31 7.82
C CYS A 208 -8.16 2.66 8.78
N TYR A 209 -8.29 1.36 9.03
CA TYR A 209 -7.38 0.63 9.91
C TYR A 209 -6.08 0.26 9.21
N VAL A 210 -6.14 -0.26 7.99
CA VAL A 210 -4.98 -0.66 7.19
C VAL A 210 -4.06 0.54 6.95
N PHE A 211 -4.60 1.68 6.52
CA PHE A 211 -3.81 2.89 6.31
C PHE A 211 -3.09 3.33 7.59
N LYS A 212 -3.79 3.28 8.73
CA LYS A 212 -3.19 3.61 10.04
C LYS A 212 -2.06 2.65 10.42
N ILE A 213 -2.21 1.35 10.16
CA ILE A 213 -1.17 0.34 10.40
C ILE A 213 0.03 0.61 9.49
N LEU A 214 -0.17 0.71 8.17
CA LEU A 214 0.89 0.96 7.20
C LEU A 214 1.65 2.27 7.50
N TYR A 215 0.91 3.32 7.85
CA TYR A 215 1.50 4.59 8.31
C TYR A 215 2.33 4.39 9.57
N SER A 216 1.81 3.68 10.58
CA SER A 216 2.53 3.44 11.83
C SER A 216 3.81 2.63 11.61
N LEU A 217 3.81 1.64 10.70
CA LEU A 217 5.00 0.86 10.37
C LEU A 217 6.08 1.77 9.76
N ASN A 218 5.72 2.55 8.74
CA ASN A 218 6.60 3.53 8.11
C ASN A 218 7.10 4.61 9.09
N TYR A 219 6.24 5.10 9.98
CA TYR A 219 6.59 6.08 11.00
C TYR A 219 7.64 5.53 11.99
N LYS A 220 7.51 4.28 12.44
CA LYS A 220 8.50 3.65 13.34
C LYS A 220 9.87 3.54 12.67
N LEU A 221 9.91 3.15 11.39
CA LEU A 221 11.16 3.08 10.61
C LEU A 221 11.78 4.46 10.38
N TRP A 222 10.95 5.46 10.05
CA TRP A 222 11.36 6.86 9.91
C TRP A 222 11.91 7.44 11.21
N LYS A 223 11.27 7.19 12.35
CA LYS A 223 11.66 7.75 13.66
C LYS A 223 13.08 7.36 14.05
N ILE A 224 13.51 6.15 13.72
CA ILE A 224 14.90 5.73 13.94
C ILE A 224 15.87 6.56 13.12
N GLU A 225 15.51 6.88 11.89
CA GLU A 225 16.36 7.70 11.04
C GLU A 225 16.40 9.16 11.48
N ASP A 226 15.27 9.69 11.93
CA ASP A 226 15.18 11.04 12.51
C ASP A 226 16.06 11.16 13.77
N LEU A 227 16.05 10.16 14.65
CA LEU A 227 16.87 10.14 15.86
C LEU A 227 18.38 10.07 15.59
N LYS A 228 18.83 9.58 14.43
CA LYS A 228 20.26 9.57 14.06
C LYS A 228 20.77 10.92 13.56
N LYS A 229 19.86 11.83 13.20
CA LYS A 229 20.19 13.17 12.69
C LYS A 229 20.27 14.23 13.79
N GLN A 230 19.91 13.87 15.03
CA GLN A 230 20.02 14.69 16.23
C GLN A 230 21.34 14.42 16.94
#